data_AF-A0A8T3X3N2-F1
#
_entry.id   AF-A0A8T3X3N2-F1
#
_cell.length_a   1.000
_cell.length_b   1.000
_cell.length_c   1.000
_cell.angle_alpha   90.00
_cell.angle_beta   90.00
_cell.angle_gamma   90.00
#
_symmetry.space_group_name_H-M   'P 1'
#
loop_
_entity.id
_entity.type
_entity.pdbx_description
1 polymer ?
#
loop_
_entity_poly.entity_id
_entity_poly.type
_entity_poly.pdbx_seq_one_letter_code
_entity_poly.pdbx_strand_id
1 'polypeptide(L)'
;MAFFGIELTVAGIVTLLLKAIIAFLVITLADKIIGHEFNPGHTAIIALLALFATPIVTSLFEQYYSVSIPFLGLAVSLVVWVISGEILLGEGNWEEKLKVIVVAYVAFTLISFGLEAPLQNFVTTYVGG
;
A
#
# COMPACT_ATOMS: atom_id res chain seq x y z
N MET A 1 6.57 -19.38 12.68
CA MET A 1 6.41 -19.59 11.23
C MET A 1 6.20 -18.23 10.60
N ALA A 2 7.17 -17.73 9.83
CA ALA A 2 6.98 -16.53 9.02
C ALA A 2 6.07 -16.91 7.85
N PHE A 3 4.76 -16.72 8.03
CA PHE A 3 3.82 -16.81 6.94
C PHE A 3 3.89 -15.45 6.23
N PHE A 4 4.36 -15.41 4.98
CA PHE A 4 4.37 -14.22 4.11
C PHE A 4 5.41 -13.11 4.34
N GLY A 5 6.56 -13.34 5.01
CA GLY A 5 7.55 -12.28 5.25
C GLY A 5 7.06 -11.12 6.15
N ILE A 6 5.78 -11.16 6.52
CA ILE A 6 5.15 -10.42 7.59
C ILE A 6 5.25 -11.34 8.79
N GLU A 7 6.00 -10.93 9.80
CA GLU A 7 5.80 -11.53 11.10
C GLU A 7 4.36 -11.22 11.52
N LEU A 8 3.50 -12.24 11.62
CA LEU A 8 2.18 -12.15 12.26
C LEU A 8 2.33 -11.96 13.78
N THR A 9 3.18 -11.02 14.14
CA THR A 9 3.39 -10.50 15.49
C THR A 9 2.49 -9.29 15.65
N VAL A 10 2.15 -8.98 16.90
CA VAL A 10 1.38 -7.77 17.23
C VAL A 10 2.06 -6.52 16.66
N ALA A 11 3.39 -6.47 16.72
CA ALA A 11 4.21 -5.43 16.11
C ALA A 11 4.03 -5.33 14.57
N GLY A 12 4.02 -6.46 13.86
CA GLY A 12 3.79 -6.49 12.41
C GLY A 12 2.41 -5.95 12.02
N ILE A 13 1.38 -6.35 12.77
CA ILE A 13 0.00 -5.87 12.55
C ILE A 13 -0.11 -4.37 12.81
N VAL A 14 0.46 -3.86 13.90
CA VAL A 14 0.45 -2.42 14.21
C VAL A 14 1.19 -1.62 13.14
N THR A 15 2.33 -2.13 12.66
CA THR A 15 3.09 -1.50 11.57
C THR A 15 2.26 -1.42 10.28
N LEU A 16 1.55 -2.50 9.92
CA LEU A 16 0.65 -2.52 8.77
C LEU A 16 -0.50 -1.50 8.91
N LEU A 17 -1.11 -1.39 10.08
CA LEU A 17 -2.17 -0.41 10.34
C LEU A 17 -1.67 1.03 10.21
N LEU A 18 -0.49 1.34 10.76
CA LEU A 18 0.11 2.68 10.61
C LEU A 18 0.42 3.00 9.14
N LYS A 19 0.97 2.03 8.39
CA LYS A 19 1.19 2.18 6.94
C LYS A 19 -0.14 2.42 6.20
N ALA A 20 -1.24 1.78 6.61
CA ALA A 20 -2.57 1.99 6.03
C ALA A 20 -3.11 3.39 6.28
N ILE A 21 -2.95 3.92 7.50
CA ILE A 21 -3.35 5.29 7.83
C ILE A 21 -2.55 6.29 6.99
N ILE A 22 -1.24 6.07 6.86
CA ILE A 22 -0.37 6.93 6.03
C ILE A 22 -0.80 6.87 4.56
N ALA A 23 -1.00 5.66 4.01
CA ALA A 23 -1.46 5.48 2.63
C ALA A 23 -2.79 6.18 2.38
N PHE A 24 -3.74 6.05 3.30
CA PHE A 24 -5.03 6.75 3.25
C PHE A 24 -4.85 8.27 3.19
N LEU A 25 -4.06 8.85 4.11
CA LEU A 25 -3.78 10.29 4.11
C LEU A 25 -3.14 10.76 2.81
N VAL A 26 -2.21 9.98 2.25
CA VAL A 26 -1.54 10.30 1.00
C VAL A 26 -2.52 10.31 -0.18
N ILE A 27 -3.39 9.31 -0.29
CA ILE A 27 -4.39 9.27 -1.36
C ILE A 27 -5.38 10.43 -1.20
N THR A 28 -5.86 10.71 0.00
CA THR A 28 -6.78 11.83 0.24
C THR A 28 -6.14 13.19 -0.09
N LEU A 29 -4.85 13.36 0.22
CA LEU A 29 -4.12 14.57 -0.15
C LEU A 29 -3.91 14.65 -1.67
N ALA A 30 -3.54 13.54 -2.32
CA ALA A 30 -3.37 13.48 -3.77
C ALA A 30 -4.68 13.78 -4.51
N ASP A 31 -5.79 13.22 -4.05
CA ASP A 31 -7.14 13.49 -4.54
C ASP A 31 -7.50 14.98 -4.46
N LYS A 32 -7.31 15.58 -3.27
CA LYS A 32 -7.56 17.01 -3.06
C LYS A 32 -6.70 17.91 -3.94
N ILE A 33 -5.45 17.52 -4.24
CA ILE A 33 -4.56 18.27 -5.14
C ILE A 33 -5.02 18.16 -6.59
N ILE A 34 -5.53 17.00 -7.00
CA ILE A 34 -5.94 16.72 -8.38
C ILE A 34 -7.39 17.18 -8.65
N GLY A 35 -8.14 17.52 -7.59
CA GLY A 35 -9.47 18.12 -7.70
C GLY A 35 -10.56 17.13 -8.08
N HIS A 36 -10.37 15.85 -7.74
CA HIS A 36 -11.45 14.85 -7.84
C HIS A 36 -12.34 14.93 -6.60
N GLU A 37 -13.63 14.67 -6.79
CA GLU A 37 -14.58 14.49 -5.68
C GLU A 37 -14.65 13.00 -5.31
N PHE A 38 -13.53 12.40 -4.88
CA PHE A 38 -13.58 11.00 -4.47
C PHE A 38 -14.24 10.84 -3.10
N ASN A 39 -14.95 9.71 -2.95
CA ASN A 39 -15.52 9.32 -1.68
C ASN A 39 -14.41 8.69 -0.80
N PRO A 40 -14.13 9.26 0.39
CA PRO A 40 -13.04 8.81 1.26
C PRO A 40 -13.18 7.34 1.73
N GLY A 41 -14.41 6.79 1.72
CA GLY A 41 -14.62 5.37 2.02
C GLY A 41 -13.92 4.44 1.01
N HIS A 42 -13.97 4.78 -0.28
CA HIS A 42 -13.31 3.99 -1.32
C HIS A 42 -11.79 4.12 -1.25
N THR A 43 -11.29 5.31 -0.94
CA THR A 43 -9.87 5.58 -0.73
C THR A 43 -9.27 4.72 0.39
N ALA A 44 -9.98 4.57 1.50
CA ALA A 44 -9.55 3.71 2.60
C ALA A 44 -9.47 2.23 2.19
N ILE A 45 -10.44 1.76 1.39
CA ILE A 45 -10.45 0.38 0.89
C ILE A 45 -9.29 0.15 -0.09
N ILE A 46 -8.99 1.11 -0.99
CA ILE A 46 -7.84 1.03 -1.91
C ILE A 46 -6.54 0.89 -1.12
N ALA A 47 -6.33 1.73 -0.10
CA ALA A 47 -5.13 1.68 0.73
C ALA A 47 -4.96 0.33 1.44
N LEU A 48 -6.04 -0.20 2.03
CA LEU A 48 -6.03 -1.49 2.70
C LEU A 48 -5.78 -2.64 1.73
N LEU A 49 -6.50 -2.70 0.62
CA LEU A 49 -6.31 -3.73 -0.40
C LEU A 49 -4.89 -3.70 -0.94
N ALA A 50 -4.36 -2.52 -1.25
CA ALA A 50 -2.99 -2.38 -1.72
C ALA A 50 -1.96 -2.93 -0.73
N LEU A 51 -2.13 -2.64 0.56
CA LEU A 51 -1.19 -3.07 1.60
C LEU A 51 -1.25 -4.57 1.91
N PHE A 52 -2.44 -5.18 1.82
CA PHE A 52 -2.60 -6.61 2.09
C PHE A 52 -2.40 -7.48 0.85
N ALA A 53 -2.92 -7.07 -0.31
CA ALA A 53 -2.83 -7.86 -1.52
C ALA A 53 -1.41 -7.89 -2.08
N THR A 54 -0.64 -6.81 -1.98
CA THR A 54 0.76 -6.78 -2.46
C THR A 54 1.62 -7.91 -1.87
N PRO A 55 1.76 -8.06 -0.53
CA PRO A 55 2.59 -9.13 0.05
C PRO A 55 2.02 -10.51 -0.24
N ILE A 56 0.69 -10.68 -0.28
CA ILE A 56 0.04 -11.96 -0.61
C ILE A 56 0.39 -12.37 -2.04
N VAL A 57 0.17 -11.50 -3.02
CA VAL A 57 0.42 -11.79 -4.44
C VAL A 57 1.91 -12.01 -4.69
N THR A 58 2.78 -11.21 -4.08
CA THR A 58 4.24 -11.37 -4.22
C THR A 58 4.70 -12.72 -3.67
N SER A 59 4.23 -13.10 -2.48
CA SER A 59 4.61 -14.37 -1.84
C SER A 59 4.12 -15.59 -2.63
N LEU A 60 2.89 -15.55 -3.17
CA LEU A 60 2.35 -16.61 -4.01
C LEU A 60 3.16 -16.76 -5.30
N PHE A 61 3.59 -15.64 -5.90
CA PHE A 61 4.42 -15.66 -7.10
C PHE A 61 5.79 -16.29 -6.83
N GLU A 62 6.49 -15.84 -5.80
CA GLU A 62 7.81 -16.37 -5.45
C GLU A 62 7.75 -17.86 -5.08
N GLN A 63 6.71 -18.28 -4.36
CA GLN A 63 6.50 -19.68 -4.01
C GLN A 63 6.21 -20.54 -5.25
N TYR A 64 5.39 -20.05 -6.18
CA TYR A 64 4.99 -20.81 -7.36
C TYR A 64 6.13 -20.95 -8.38
N TYR A 65 6.85 -19.87 -8.64
CA TYR A 65 7.93 -19.87 -9.64
C TYR A 65 9.29 -20.26 -9.08
N SER A 66 9.46 -20.29 -7.75
CA SER A 66 10.75 -20.54 -7.09
C SER A 66 11.87 -19.61 -7.56
N VAL A 67 11.50 -18.41 -8.01
CA VAL A 67 12.42 -17.36 -8.46
C VAL A 67 12.15 -16.09 -7.65
N SER A 68 13.20 -15.55 -7.04
CA SER A 68 13.16 -14.20 -6.47
C SER A 68 13.58 -13.20 -7.54
N ILE A 69 12.65 -12.36 -7.96
CA ILE A 69 12.91 -11.31 -8.94
C ILE A 69 13.13 -10.00 -8.16
N PRO A 70 14.27 -9.31 -8.34
CA PRO A 70 14.48 -8.03 -7.69
C PRO A 70 13.39 -7.04 -8.12
N PHE A 71 12.86 -6.28 -7.15
CA PHE A 71 11.79 -5.29 -7.36
C PHE A 71 10.42 -5.84 -7.77
N LEU A 72 10.20 -7.16 -7.75
CA LEU A 72 8.89 -7.75 -8.04
C LEU A 72 7.79 -7.15 -7.16
N GLY A 73 8.08 -6.94 -5.88
CA GLY A 73 7.14 -6.32 -4.95
C GLY A 73 6.67 -4.92 -5.36
N LEU A 74 7.54 -4.11 -6.00
CA LEU A 74 7.15 -2.79 -6.51
C LEU A 74 6.22 -2.92 -7.72
N ALA A 75 6.55 -3.79 -8.67
CA ALA A 75 5.72 -4.03 -9.84
C ALA A 75 4.33 -4.60 -9.47
N VAL A 76 4.30 -5.60 -8.59
CA VAL A 76 3.06 -6.17 -8.05
C VAL A 76 2.27 -5.10 -7.31
N SER A 77 2.92 -4.30 -6.46
CA SER A 77 2.23 -3.23 -5.73
C SER A 77 1.59 -2.24 -6.68
N LEU A 78 2.32 -1.75 -7.68
CA LEU A 78 1.78 -0.82 -8.67
C LEU A 78 0.55 -1.42 -9.38
N VAL A 79 0.62 -2.69 -9.80
CA VAL A 79 -0.52 -3.38 -10.44
C VAL A 79 -1.72 -3.46 -9.49
N VAL A 80 -1.50 -3.83 -8.23
CA VAL A 80 -2.58 -3.88 -7.22
C VAL A 80 -3.19 -2.50 -7.02
N TRP A 81 -2.38 -1.45 -6.94
CA TRP A 81 -2.85 -0.06 -6.81
C TRP A 81 -3.69 0.36 -8.01
N VAL A 82 -3.23 0.07 -9.24
CA VAL A 82 -3.97 0.37 -10.47
C VAL A 82 -5.29 -0.37 -10.54
N ILE A 83 -5.30 -1.69 -10.28
CA ILE A 83 -6.53 -2.49 -10.30
C ILE A 83 -7.51 -2.02 -9.22
N SER A 84 -7.02 -1.79 -7.99
CA SER A 84 -7.85 -1.36 -6.87
C SER A 84 -8.44 0.03 -7.14
N GLY A 85 -7.63 0.95 -7.65
CA GLY A 85 -8.07 2.29 -7.99
C GLY A 85 -9.07 2.30 -9.14
N GLU A 86 -8.87 1.48 -10.17
CA GLU A 86 -9.82 1.39 -11.29
C GLU A 86 -11.20 0.91 -10.85
N ILE A 87 -11.24 -0.11 -9.98
CA ILE A 87 -12.49 -0.68 -9.46
C ILE A 87 -13.20 0.27 -8.49
N LEU A 88 -12.44 0.97 -7.64
CA LEU A 88 -13.00 1.69 -6.48
C LEU A 88 -13.11 3.20 -6.66
N LEU A 89 -12.36 3.83 -7.57
CA LEU A 89 -12.43 5.28 -7.82
C LEU A 89 -13.69 5.72 -8.61
N GLY A 90 -14.71 4.88 -8.74
CA GLY A 90 -16.03 5.32 -9.21
C GLY A 90 -16.05 5.92 -10.62
N GLU A 91 -16.87 6.94 -10.86
CA GLU A 91 -17.01 7.60 -12.16
C GLU A 91 -15.92 8.65 -12.39
N GLY A 92 -15.26 8.60 -13.55
CA GLY A 92 -14.17 9.50 -13.92
C GLY A 92 -13.43 8.96 -15.13
N ASN A 93 -12.76 9.82 -15.90
CA ASN A 93 -11.97 9.39 -17.05
C ASN A 93 -10.78 8.53 -16.58
N TRP A 94 -10.48 7.45 -17.32
CA TRP A 94 -9.39 6.52 -16.96
C TRP A 94 -8.06 7.24 -16.74
N GLU A 95 -7.77 8.29 -17.54
CA GLU A 95 -6.55 9.07 -17.46
C GLU A 95 -6.41 9.82 -16.13
N GLU A 96 -7.51 10.33 -15.61
CA GLU A 96 -7.52 11.09 -14.36
C GLU A 96 -7.37 10.16 -13.16
N LYS A 97 -8.10 9.03 -13.18
CA LYS A 97 -7.93 7.96 -12.18
C LYS A 97 -6.49 7.47 -12.13
N LEU A 98 -5.89 7.18 -13.29
CA LEU A 98 -4.51 6.71 -13.36
C LEU A 98 -3.54 7.74 -12.78
N LYS A 99 -3.71 9.04 -13.10
CA LYS A 99 -2.87 10.10 -12.52
C LYS A 99 -2.96 10.11 -10.99
N VAL A 100 -4.17 10.05 -10.43
CA VAL A 100 -4.37 10.03 -8.98
C VAL A 100 -3.71 8.80 -8.35
N ILE A 101 -3.95 7.63 -8.92
CA ILE A 101 -3.38 6.37 -8.43
C ILE A 101 -1.85 6.41 -8.49
N VAL A 102 -1.27 6.84 -9.61
CA VAL A 102 0.19 6.89 -9.77
C VAL A 102 0.81 7.91 -8.83
N VAL A 103 0.23 9.10 -8.69
CA VAL A 103 0.71 10.12 -7.75
C VAL A 103 0.63 9.60 -6.32
N ALA A 104 -0.50 9.00 -5.94
CA ALA A 104 -0.68 8.44 -4.60
C ALA A 104 0.27 7.27 -4.34
N TYR A 105 0.47 6.37 -5.30
CA TYR A 105 1.41 5.26 -5.22
C TYR A 105 2.85 5.75 -5.06
N VAL A 106 3.28 6.72 -5.88
CA VAL A 106 4.63 7.29 -5.80
C VAL A 106 4.84 7.99 -4.48
N ALA A 107 3.89 8.82 -4.04
CA ALA A 107 3.97 9.50 -2.76
C ALA A 107 4.02 8.49 -1.59
N PHE A 108 3.15 7.48 -1.62
CA PHE A 108 3.14 6.40 -0.62
C PHE A 108 4.47 5.65 -0.61
N THR A 109 5.02 5.33 -1.77
CA THR A 109 6.29 4.60 -1.91
C THR A 109 7.44 5.43 -1.34
N LEU A 110 7.56 6.70 -1.71
CA LEU A 110 8.60 7.61 -1.19
C LEU A 110 8.50 7.78 0.32
N ILE A 111 7.29 7.98 0.82
CA ILE A 111 7.02 8.11 2.25
C ILE A 111 7.38 6.80 2.95
N SER A 112 7.01 5.66 2.41
CA SER A 112 7.33 4.35 2.98
C SER A 112 8.83 4.13 3.07
N PHE A 113 9.59 4.41 2.02
CA PHE A 113 11.06 4.31 2.07
C PHE A 113 11.70 5.19 3.16
N GLY A 114 11.17 6.40 3.38
CA GLY A 114 11.67 7.31 4.42
C GLY A 114 11.19 7.00 5.84
N LEU A 115 9.97 6.50 5.99
CA LEU A 115 9.32 6.26 7.29
C LEU A 115 9.43 4.82 7.79
N GLU A 116 9.86 3.86 6.97
CA GLU A 116 9.93 2.45 7.35
C GLU A 116 10.81 2.22 8.58
N ALA A 117 12.06 2.71 8.57
CA ALA A 117 12.96 2.57 9.71
C ALA A 117 12.47 3.31 10.98
N PRO A 118 12.03 4.58 10.91
CA PRO A 118 11.43 5.26 12.06
C PRO A 118 10.20 4.54 12.65
N LEU A 119 9.30 4.05 11.79
CA LEU A 119 8.08 3.34 12.21
C LEU A 119 8.44 2.02 12.89
N GLN A 120 9.36 1.25 12.32
CA GLN A 120 9.78 -0.02 12.89
C GLN A 120 10.46 0.18 14.25
N ASN A 121 11.31 1.21 14.40
CA ASN A 121 11.92 1.57 15.68
C ASN A 121 10.88 1.99 16.72
N PHE A 122 9.88 2.80 16.33
CA PHE A 122 8.79 3.19 17.22
C PHE A 122 8.01 1.95 17.70
N VAL A 123 7.55 1.11 16.77
CA VAL A 123 6.73 -0.05 17.12
C VAL A 123 7.50 -1.05 17.98
N THR A 124 8.76 -1.35 17.66
CA THR A 124 9.58 -2.27 18.48
C THR A 124 9.81 -1.74 19.89
N THR A 125 10.00 -0.43 20.06
CA THR A 125 10.20 0.22 21.37
C THR A 125 8.95 0.20 22.24
N TYR A 126 7.76 0.36 21.65
CA TYR A 126 6.51 0.55 22.42
C TYR A 126 5.55 -0.65 22.40
N VAL A 127 5.72 -1.58 21.46
CA VAL A 127 4.82 -2.74 21.25
C VAL A 127 5.58 -4.08 21.36
N GLY A 128 6.89 -4.07 21.15
CA GLY A 128 7.75 -5.27 21.18
C GLY A 128 8.42 -5.58 22.52
N GLY A 129 8.04 -4.89 23.60
CA GLY A 129 8.53 -5.10 24.97
C GLY A 129 7.62 -6.01 25.80
#